data_AF-A0A380FJF7-F1
#
_entry.id   AF-A0A380FJF7-F1
#
_cell.length_a   1.000
_cell.length_b   1.000
_cell.length_c   1.000
_cell.angle_alpha   90.00
_cell.angle_beta   90.00
_cell.angle_gamma   90.00
#
_symmetry.space_group_name_H-M   'P 1'
#
loop_
_entity.id
_entity.type
_entity.pdbx_description
1 polymer ?
#
loop_
_entity_poly.entity_id
_entity_poly.type
_entity_poly.pdbx_seq_one_letter_code
_entity_poly.pdbx_strand_id
1 'polypeptide(L)'
;MVFEIKPHIAGLMVSAIISDSLLFKSPTCTEEDVNAAEALKAIADVDLESYGLEMLKAGASTSDKSATDLLTADAKSFQHG
;
A
#
# COMPACT_ATOMS: atom_id res chain seq x y z
N MET A 1 28.29 -3.27 -2.71
CA MET A 1 27.60 -2.57 -3.81
C MET A 1 26.37 -1.92 -3.19
N VAL A 2 26.20 -0.61 -3.31
CA VAL A 2 25.07 0.12 -2.69
C VAL A 2 24.20 0.66 -3.82
N PHE A 3 22.90 0.36 -3.78
CA PHE A 3 21.93 0.86 -4.74
C PHE A 3 21.19 2.07 -4.15
N GLU A 4 21.01 3.11 -4.96
CA GLU A 4 20.25 4.30 -4.59
C GLU A 4 18.78 4.12 -4.94
N ILE A 5 17.89 4.46 -4.01
CA ILE A 5 16.43 4.42 -4.22
C ILE A 5 16.01 5.76 -4.85
N LYS A 6 15.54 5.72 -6.10
CA LYS A 6 15.05 6.92 -6.78
C LYS A 6 13.69 7.36 -6.20
N PRO A 7 13.34 8.66 -6.24
CA PRO A 7 12.08 9.18 -5.67
C PRO A 7 10.81 8.42 -6.10
N HIS A 8 10.66 8.14 -7.40
CA HIS A 8 9.50 7.41 -7.92
C HIS A 8 9.45 5.94 -7.45
N ILE A 9 10.60 5.32 -7.21
CA ILE A 9 10.66 3.96 -6.66
C ILE A 9 10.30 3.99 -5.17
N ALA A 10 10.81 4.98 -4.42
CA ALA A 10 10.44 5.17 -3.02
C ALA A 10 8.93 5.40 -2.87
N GLY A 11 8.32 6.18 -3.78
CA GLY A 11 6.88 6.36 -3.86
C GLY A 11 6.14 5.04 -3.98
N LEU A 12 6.50 4.21 -4.96
CA LEU A 12 5.89 2.88 -5.15
C LEU A 12 6.06 1.96 -3.92
N MET A 13 7.23 1.98 -3.28
CA MET A 13 7.49 1.19 -2.08
C MET A 13 6.62 1.63 -0.90
N VAL A 14 6.47 2.94 -0.69
CA VAL A 14 5.55 3.50 0.31
C VAL A 14 4.10 3.14 0.00
N SER A 15 3.67 3.26 -1.26
CA SER A 15 2.32 2.84 -1.69
C SER A 15 2.03 1.39 -1.32
N ALA A 16 2.99 0.49 -1.57
CA ALA A 16 2.84 -0.93 -1.28
C ALA A 16 2.71 -1.19 0.23
N ILE A 17 3.57 -0.57 1.05
CA ILE A 17 3.49 -0.69 2.51
C ILE A 17 2.15 -0.18 3.02
N ILE A 18 1.69 0.99 2.57
CA ILE A 18 0.41 1.56 3.00
C ILE A 18 -0.76 0.66 2.58
N SER A 19 -0.71 0.08 1.38
CA SER A 19 -1.75 -0.82 0.85
C SER A 19 -1.90 -2.08 1.71
N ASP A 20 -0.81 -2.81 1.92
CA ASP A 20 -0.84 -4.08 2.67
C ASP A 20 -1.08 -3.86 4.17
N SER A 21 -0.60 -2.75 4.72
CA SER A 21 -0.77 -2.41 6.14
C SER A 21 -2.08 -1.68 6.45
N LEU A 22 -2.88 -1.32 5.44
CA LEU A 22 -4.05 -0.45 5.57
C LEU A 22 -3.74 0.82 6.39
N LEU A 23 -2.72 1.56 5.95
CA LEU A 23 -2.20 2.74 6.65
C LEU A 23 -1.83 2.42 8.12
N PHE A 24 -1.03 1.36 8.29
CA PHE A 24 -0.52 0.89 9.59
C PHE A 24 -1.61 0.42 10.58
N LYS A 25 -2.81 0.06 10.10
CA LYS A 25 -3.92 -0.45 10.93
C LYS A 25 -4.10 -1.96 10.88
N SER A 26 -3.55 -2.62 9.86
CA SER A 26 -3.58 -4.07 9.73
C SER A 26 -2.77 -4.74 10.85
N PRO A 27 -3.24 -5.87 11.42
CA PRO A 27 -2.47 -6.63 12.41
C PRO A 27 -1.21 -7.27 11.84
N THR A 28 -1.05 -7.31 10.51
CA THR A 28 0.17 -7.78 9.86
C THR A 28 1.29 -6.74 9.85
N CYS A 29 0.98 -5.46 10.13
CA CYS A 29 1.95 -4.38 10.13
C CYS A 29 2.92 -4.51 11.31
N THR A 30 4.21 -4.36 11.02
CA THR A 30 5.30 -4.41 12.00
C THR A 30 5.97 -3.05 12.17
N GLU A 31 6.84 -2.92 13.16
CA GLU A 31 7.69 -1.72 13.31
C GLU A 31 8.67 -1.55 12.14
N GLU A 32 9.08 -2.64 11.50
CA GLU A 32 9.95 -2.58 10.32
C GLU A 32 9.25 -1.88 9.14
N ASP A 33 7.95 -2.15 8.95
CA ASP A 33 7.14 -1.50 7.92
C ASP A 33 6.98 0.00 8.17
N VAL A 34 6.72 0.39 9.42
CA VAL A 34 6.59 1.79 9.83
C VAL A 34 7.91 2.53 9.61
N ASN A 35 9.02 1.95 10.05
CA ASN A 35 10.35 2.54 9.88
C ASN A 35 10.74 2.65 8.41
N ALA A 36 10.41 1.64 7.59
CA ALA A 36 10.64 1.68 6.15
C ALA A 36 9.83 2.79 5.48
N ALA A 37 8.53 2.89 5.78
CA ALA A 37 7.67 3.94 5.24
C ALA A 37 8.16 5.35 5.65
N GLU A 38 8.56 5.53 6.90
CA GLU A 38 9.13 6.78 7.42
C GLU A 38 10.44 7.17 6.71
N ALA A 39 11.32 6.22 6.42
CA ALA A 39 12.55 6.50 5.67
C ALA A 39 12.26 6.84 4.20
N LEU A 40 11.31 6.14 3.58
CA LEU A 40 10.99 6.31 2.17
C LEU A 40 10.18 7.57 1.88
N LYS A 41 9.36 8.07 2.83
CA LYS A 41 8.52 9.27 2.62
C LYS A 41 9.34 10.51 2.28
N ALA A 42 10.53 10.64 2.89
CA ALA A 42 11.44 11.75 2.63
C ALA A 42 12.08 11.67 1.22
N ILE A 43 12.30 10.46 0.71
CA ILE A 43 12.84 10.23 -0.64
C ILE A 43 11.75 10.44 -1.70
N ALA A 44 10.53 10.01 -1.39
CA ALA A 44 9.36 10.14 -2.26
C ALA A 44 8.73 11.54 -2.24
N ASP A 45 9.08 12.37 -1.25
CA ASP A 45 8.49 13.70 -0.99
C ASP A 45 6.95 13.64 -0.80
N VAL A 46 6.52 12.80 0.15
CA VAL A 46 5.09 12.60 0.47
C VAL A 46 4.83 12.66 1.97
N ASP A 47 3.62 13.10 2.34
CA ASP A 47 3.09 12.94 3.69
C ASP A 47 2.28 11.64 3.78
N LEU A 48 2.71 10.71 4.64
CA LEU A 48 2.17 9.34 4.69
C LEU A 48 0.66 9.29 4.95
N GLU A 49 0.15 10.16 5.84
CA GLU A 49 -1.25 10.13 6.25
C GLU A 49 -2.17 10.64 5.14
N SER A 50 -1.90 11.83 4.61
CA SER A 50 -2.71 12.41 3.54
C SER A 50 -2.60 11.61 2.23
N TYR A 51 -1.38 11.29 1.80
CA TYR A 51 -1.14 10.47 0.61
C TYR A 51 -1.79 9.09 0.73
N GLY A 52 -1.58 8.41 1.86
CA GLY A 52 -2.10 7.08 2.08
C GLY A 52 -3.62 7.04 2.14
N LEU A 53 -4.25 8.03 2.79
CA LEU A 53 -5.70 8.12 2.83
C LEU A 53 -6.31 8.38 1.44
N GLU A 54 -5.68 9.23 0.63
CA GLU A 54 -6.10 9.46 -0.77
C GLU A 54 -5.96 8.18 -1.61
N MET A 55 -4.83 7.47 -1.49
CA MET A 55 -4.58 6.21 -2.17
C MET A 55 -5.62 5.14 -1.81
N LEU A 56 -5.90 4.95 -0.51
CA LEU A 56 -6.88 3.95 -0.06
C LEU A 56 -8.30 4.30 -0.51
N LYS A 57 -8.69 5.59 -0.48
CA LYS A 57 -9.98 6.04 -1.02
C LYS A 57 -10.11 5.74 -2.51
N ALA A 58 -9.05 5.97 -3.28
CA ALA A 58 -9.05 5.65 -4.71
C ALA A 58 -9.19 4.14 -4.95
N GLY A 59 -8.52 3.30 -4.16
CA GLY A 59 -8.63 1.84 -4.26
C GLY A 59 -9.98 1.26 -3.83
N ALA A 60 -10.61 1.88 -2.82
CA ALA A 60 -11.88 1.42 -2.24
C ALA A 60 -13.13 1.82 -3.04
N SER A 61 -13.01 2.60 -4.11
CA SER A 61 -14.17 2.98 -4.93
C SER A 61 -14.80 1.76 -5.61
N THR A 62 -16.13 1.62 -5.46
CA THR A 62 -16.94 0.53 -6.02
C THR A 62 -18.09 0.99 -6.89
N SER A 63 -18.30 2.31 -7.03
CA SER A 63 -19.47 2.93 -7.68
C SER A 63 -19.76 2.40 -9.09
N ASP A 64 -18.71 2.11 -9.86
CA ASP A 64 -18.81 1.76 -11.29
C ASP A 64 -18.32 0.33 -11.57
N LYS A 65 -18.16 -0.49 -10.52
CA LYS A 65 -17.66 -1.87 -10.64
C LYS A 65 -18.81 -2.86 -10.67
N SER A 66 -18.74 -3.85 -11.56
CA SER A 66 -19.72 -4.94 -11.59
C SER A 66 -19.54 -5.87 -10.38
N ALA A 67 -20.56 -6.66 -10.05
CA ALA A 67 -20.44 -7.69 -9.01
C ALA A 67 -19.28 -8.66 -9.28
N THR A 68 -19.06 -9.05 -10.54
CA THR A 68 -17.95 -9.93 -10.92
C THR A 68 -16.60 -9.29 -10.68
N ASP A 69 -16.44 -8.00 -11.01
CA ASP A 69 -15.19 -7.27 -10.76
C ASP A 69 -14.90 -7.18 -9.26
N LEU A 70 -15.92 -6.90 -8.44
CA LEU A 70 -15.79 -6.84 -6.99
C LEU A 70 -15.38 -8.19 -6.39
N LEU A 71 -15.95 -9.30 -6.89
CA LEU A 71 -15.64 -10.65 -6.39
C LEU A 71 -14.23 -11.12 -6.78
N THR A 72 -13.62 -10.53 -7.81
CA THR A 72 -12.36 -11.03 -8.39
C THR A 72 -11.17 -10.09 -8.21
N ALA A 73 -11.39 -8.83 -7.81
CA ALA A 73 -10.36 -7.79 -7.74
C ALA A 73 -9.16 -8.13 -6.82
N ASP A 74 -9.39 -8.77 -5.68
CA ASP A 74 -8.35 -9.23 -4.74
C ASP A 74 -8.68 -10.65 -4.24
N ALA A 75 -8.97 -11.55 -5.18
CA ALA A 75 -9.28 -12.95 -4.89
C ALA A 75 -8.03 -13.83 -4.91
N LYS A 76 -7.90 -14.73 -3.93
CA LYS A 76 -6.85 -15.74 -3.87
C LYS A 76 -7.49 -17.12 -3.68
N SER A 77 -6.99 -18.12 -4.40
CA SER A 77 -7.42 -19.51 -4.24
C SER A 77 -6.58 -20.20 -3.17
N PHE A 78 -7.22 -21.01 -2.34
CA PHE A 78 -6.54 -21.80 -1.32
C PHE A 78 -7.01 -23.24 -1.37
N GLN A 79 -6.09 -24.18 -1.20
CA GLN A 79 -6.42 -25.58 -0.99
C GLN A 79 -6.42 -25.84 0.52
N HIS A 80 -7.61 -26.01 1.09
CA HIS A 80 -7.77 -26.40 2.48
C HIS A 80 -8.23 -27.86 2.53
N GLY A 81 -7.52 -28.69 3.29
CA GLY A 81 -7.79 -30.11 3.49
C GLY A 81 -7.76 -30.46 4.97
#